data_AF-A0A8J2H659-F1
#
_entry.id   AF-A0A8J2H659-F1
#
_cell.length_a   1.000
_cell.length_b   1.000
_cell.length_c   1.000
_cell.angle_alpha   90.00
_cell.angle_beta   90.00
_cell.angle_gamma   90.00
#
_symmetry.space_group_name_H-M   'P 1'
#
loop_
_entity.id
_entity.type
_entity.pdbx_description
1 polymer ?
#
loop_
_entity_poly.entity_id
_entity_poly.type
_entity_poly.pdbx_seq_one_letter_code
_entity_poly.pdbx_strand_id
1 'polypeptide(L)'
;MCTSQNQMLRCYTNGVGRSHAGRNHVYLGENCLTKRIMLPELGHIIGLHHEHKRSDRDKYVRVNIDNINNQKGVMNDFEKLSSEDAVTFNQTYDYNSIMHYRTNAFARDRSKQTITPLKAEDIQIEKIGRQERLSEIDIRGVKMLYNCSVCGQLLENDTGTLETTIYVNTSTTTAKHCEWSIVASRGERIVLEITTLSILDSKDCTIDYLNIRDEYKTGYNSLGRFCRKKSTTQTVGSSDSRILVTYHANNANEEYFDFKAKYHTYFEGDIEINNKDQEYFLESPGFPNEYPPNKYRVWYLVAPFNSRLILKFTYFDLETSDNCNNDYVEIRNGDAYYSPLIGKYCNNTSPEVIWSKGYALYVNFVSNSKVQGGGFSAIITLR
;
A
#
# COMPACT_ATOMS: atom_id res chain seq x y z
N MET A 1 -16.82 -11.31 -31.48
CA MET A 1 -16.10 -12.60 -31.35
C MET A 1 -15.87 -12.84 -29.86
N CYS A 2 -16.69 -13.70 -29.27
CA CYS A 2 -16.63 -14.04 -27.84
C CYS A 2 -15.39 -14.89 -27.57
N THR A 3 -14.50 -14.41 -26.71
CA THR A 3 -13.42 -15.21 -26.13
C THR A 3 -14.04 -16.32 -25.27
N SER A 4 -13.49 -17.53 -25.37
CA SER A 4 -14.01 -18.74 -24.74
C SER A 4 -14.23 -18.55 -23.23
N GLN A 5 -15.35 -19.05 -22.70
CA GLN A 5 -15.75 -19.06 -21.28
C GLN A 5 -14.68 -19.60 -20.31
N ASN A 6 -13.60 -20.23 -20.80
CA ASN A 6 -12.53 -20.81 -20.00
C ASN A 6 -11.39 -19.84 -19.60
N GLN A 7 -11.40 -18.60 -20.10
CA GLN A 7 -10.46 -17.55 -19.68
C GLN A 7 -10.95 -16.77 -18.44
N MET A 8 -12.26 -16.77 -18.15
CA MET A 8 -12.84 -15.99 -17.04
C MET A 8 -12.49 -16.52 -15.63
N LEU A 9 -11.88 -17.70 -15.53
CA LEU A 9 -11.59 -18.40 -14.26
C LEU A 9 -10.10 -18.53 -13.93
N ARG A 10 -9.20 -18.03 -14.78
CA ARG A 10 -7.76 -18.21 -14.60
C ARG A 10 -7.14 -17.01 -13.87
N CYS A 11 -6.23 -17.30 -12.96
CA CYS A 11 -5.39 -16.32 -12.26
C CYS A 11 -3.96 -16.61 -12.70
N TYR A 12 -3.34 -15.70 -13.46
CA TYR A 12 -1.95 -15.85 -13.85
C TYR A 12 -1.34 -14.54 -14.37
N THR A 13 -0.04 -14.43 -14.23
CA THR A 13 0.80 -13.45 -14.93
C THR A 13 1.57 -14.13 -16.07
N ASN A 14 1.68 -13.46 -17.21
CA ASN A 14 2.32 -14.02 -18.42
C ASN A 14 3.86 -13.93 -18.41
N GLY A 15 4.48 -13.42 -17.35
CA GLY A 15 5.91 -13.18 -17.27
C GLY A 15 6.36 -12.72 -15.89
N VAL A 16 7.67 -12.74 -15.65
CA VAL A 16 8.28 -12.27 -14.40
C VAL A 16 9.17 -11.07 -14.72
N GLY A 17 9.03 -9.97 -13.98
CA GLY A 17 9.86 -8.78 -14.11
C GLY A 17 9.76 -8.10 -15.48
N ARG A 18 10.86 -7.56 -16.00
CA ARG A 18 10.84 -6.89 -17.31
C ARG A 18 10.84 -7.92 -18.45
N SER A 19 9.77 -7.94 -19.26
CA SER A 19 9.71 -8.77 -20.46
C SER A 19 10.42 -8.13 -21.66
N HIS A 20 11.10 -8.94 -22.46
CA HIS A 20 11.70 -8.55 -23.74
C HIS A 20 10.64 -8.10 -24.77
N ALA A 21 9.39 -8.56 -24.61
CA ALA A 21 8.26 -8.20 -25.48
C ALA A 21 7.51 -6.93 -25.01
N GLY A 22 8.01 -6.24 -23.97
CA GLY A 22 7.41 -5.01 -23.44
C GLY A 22 6.62 -5.25 -22.15
N ARG A 23 5.29 -5.05 -22.19
CA ARG A 23 4.42 -5.09 -21.00
C ARG A 23 4.08 -6.53 -20.60
N ASN A 24 4.09 -6.81 -19.30
CA ASN A 24 3.45 -8.00 -18.76
C ASN A 24 1.96 -7.73 -18.49
N HIS A 25 1.17 -8.79 -18.53
CA HIS A 25 -0.26 -8.79 -18.26
C HIS A 25 -0.54 -9.67 -17.04
N VAL A 26 -1.32 -9.12 -16.11
CA VAL A 26 -1.92 -9.86 -15.01
C VAL A 26 -3.37 -10.17 -15.39
N TYR A 27 -3.75 -11.44 -15.35
CA TYR A 27 -5.10 -11.90 -15.60
C TYR A 27 -5.74 -12.30 -14.27
N LEU A 28 -6.77 -11.56 -13.86
CA LEU A 28 -7.54 -11.80 -12.64
C LEU A 28 -9.00 -12.07 -13.02
N GLY A 29 -9.35 -13.34 -13.16
CA GLY A 29 -10.74 -13.77 -13.27
C GLY A 29 -11.56 -13.48 -12.00
N GLU A 30 -12.87 -13.68 -12.04
CA GLU A 30 -13.79 -13.33 -10.95
C GLU A 30 -13.42 -13.99 -9.60
N ASN A 31 -12.87 -15.20 -9.63
CA ASN A 31 -12.45 -15.94 -8.43
C ASN A 31 -11.03 -15.59 -7.93
N CYS A 32 -10.34 -14.65 -8.57
CA CYS A 32 -8.97 -14.29 -8.25
C CYS A 32 -8.87 -13.11 -7.27
N LEU A 33 -9.98 -12.46 -6.91
CA LEU A 33 -10.03 -11.19 -6.18
C LEU A 33 -9.78 -11.32 -4.66
N THR A 34 -8.93 -12.27 -4.26
CA THR A 34 -8.46 -12.39 -2.87
C THR A 34 -7.01 -11.96 -2.80
N LYS A 35 -6.59 -11.31 -1.71
CA LYS A 35 -5.18 -10.90 -1.50
C LYS A 35 -4.21 -12.06 -1.72
N ARG A 36 -4.56 -13.24 -1.22
CA ARG A 36 -3.79 -14.49 -1.36
C ARG A 36 -3.52 -14.92 -2.80
N ILE A 37 -4.42 -14.59 -3.74
CA ILE A 37 -4.26 -14.95 -5.15
C ILE A 37 -3.65 -13.79 -5.93
N MET A 38 -4.05 -12.55 -5.64
CA MET A 38 -3.54 -11.38 -6.37
C MET A 38 -2.07 -11.09 -6.08
N LEU A 39 -1.64 -11.21 -4.82
CA LEU A 39 -0.30 -10.80 -4.42
C LEU A 39 0.82 -11.60 -5.12
N PRO A 40 0.75 -12.94 -5.24
CA PRO A 40 1.75 -13.69 -6.01
C PRO A 40 1.83 -13.26 -7.48
N GLU A 41 0.67 -12.99 -8.10
CA GLU A 41 0.63 -12.55 -9.50
C GLU A 41 1.27 -11.17 -9.68
N LEU A 42 1.07 -10.26 -8.73
CA LEU A 42 1.76 -8.97 -8.66
C LEU A 42 3.25 -9.14 -8.33
N GLY A 43 3.60 -10.12 -7.49
CA GLY A 43 4.98 -10.50 -7.18
C GLY A 43 5.76 -10.85 -8.44
N HIS A 44 5.15 -11.62 -9.35
CA HIS A 44 5.74 -11.90 -10.66
C HIS A 44 5.99 -10.62 -11.47
N ILE A 45 5.05 -9.68 -11.50
CA ILE A 45 5.23 -8.41 -12.24
C ILE A 45 6.47 -7.64 -11.77
N ILE A 46 6.75 -7.65 -10.47
CA ILE A 46 7.91 -6.98 -9.88
C ILE A 46 9.16 -7.87 -9.83
N GLY A 47 9.17 -9.00 -10.53
CA GLY A 47 10.37 -9.83 -10.72
C GLY A 47 10.58 -10.94 -9.70
N LEU A 48 9.60 -11.23 -8.83
CA LEU A 48 9.72 -12.34 -7.89
C LEU A 48 9.36 -13.67 -8.56
N HIS A 49 10.22 -14.65 -8.34
CA HIS A 49 9.99 -16.04 -8.72
C HIS A 49 9.45 -16.84 -7.55
N HIS A 50 8.85 -17.99 -7.83
CA HIS A 50 8.40 -18.89 -6.77
C HIS A 50 9.56 -19.36 -5.90
N GLU A 51 9.42 -19.22 -4.58
CA GLU A 51 10.48 -19.52 -3.61
C GLU A 51 10.92 -20.99 -3.68
N HIS A 52 10.00 -21.92 -3.93
CA HIS A 52 10.30 -23.36 -4.12
C HIS A 52 10.94 -23.68 -5.48
N LYS A 53 11.20 -22.69 -6.34
CA LYS A 53 11.95 -22.88 -7.59
C LYS A 53 13.39 -22.40 -7.49
N ARG A 54 13.85 -21.90 -6.34
CA ARG A 54 15.27 -21.53 -6.14
C ARG A 54 16.24 -22.67 -6.48
N SER A 55 17.40 -22.30 -7.01
CA SER A 55 18.48 -23.25 -7.35
C SER A 55 19.01 -24.03 -6.14
N ASP A 56 18.98 -23.41 -4.96
CA ASP A 56 19.45 -23.96 -3.68
C ASP A 56 18.36 -24.61 -2.82
N ARG A 57 17.11 -24.66 -3.31
CA ARG A 57 15.94 -25.08 -2.52
C ARG A 57 16.11 -26.44 -1.84
N ASP A 58 16.87 -27.37 -2.43
CA ASP A 58 16.94 -28.77 -1.97
C ASP A 58 17.63 -28.89 -0.60
N LYS A 59 18.27 -27.81 -0.13
CA LYS A 59 18.78 -27.66 1.25
C LYS A 59 17.67 -27.38 2.28
N TYR A 60 16.48 -26.99 1.82
CA TYR A 60 15.38 -26.45 2.63
C TYR A 60 14.07 -27.19 2.40
N VAL A 61 13.79 -27.63 1.18
CA VAL A 61 12.57 -28.37 0.82
C VAL A 61 12.90 -29.58 -0.03
N ARG A 62 12.12 -30.65 0.11
CA ARG A 62 12.11 -31.82 -0.77
C ARG A 62 10.85 -31.83 -1.62
N VAL A 63 11.01 -31.94 -2.94
CA VAL A 63 9.89 -32.12 -3.87
C VAL A 63 9.56 -33.62 -3.99
N ASN A 64 8.34 -34.00 -3.63
CA ASN A 64 7.86 -35.39 -3.66
C ASN A 64 7.19 -35.67 -5.03
N ILE A 65 8.01 -36.04 -6.01
CA ILE A 65 7.60 -36.24 -7.42
C ILE A 65 6.42 -37.23 -7.55
N ASP A 66 6.41 -38.29 -6.75
CA ASP A 66 5.38 -39.34 -6.81
C ASP A 66 3.97 -38.83 -6.48
N ASN A 67 3.88 -37.75 -5.70
CA ASN A 67 2.61 -37.14 -5.31
C ASN A 67 2.23 -35.95 -6.20
N ILE A 68 3.01 -35.56 -7.21
CA ILE A 68 2.65 -34.45 -8.12
C ILE A 68 1.68 -34.94 -9.20
N ASN A 69 0.58 -34.20 -9.41
CA ASN A 69 -0.41 -34.48 -10.45
C ASN A 69 0.26 -34.72 -11.82
N ASN A 70 -0.16 -35.78 -12.54
CA ASN A 70 0.38 -36.16 -13.85
C ASN A 70 -0.13 -35.29 -15.02
N GLN A 71 -0.91 -34.26 -14.74
CA GLN A 71 -1.34 -33.29 -15.75
C GLN A 71 -0.12 -32.65 -16.44
N LYS A 72 -0.17 -32.60 -17.77
CA LYS A 72 0.89 -32.04 -18.61
C LYS A 72 1.23 -30.61 -18.19
N GLY A 73 2.52 -30.34 -17.97
CA GLY A 73 3.05 -29.02 -17.61
C GLY A 73 3.20 -28.77 -16.12
N VAL A 74 2.50 -29.50 -15.25
CA VAL A 74 2.56 -29.29 -13.79
C VAL A 74 3.97 -29.52 -13.23
N MET A 75 4.71 -30.50 -13.76
CA MET A 75 6.10 -30.74 -13.33
C MET A 75 7.00 -29.52 -13.53
N ASN A 76 6.77 -28.71 -14.56
CA ASN A 76 7.57 -27.52 -14.85
C ASN A 76 7.43 -26.46 -13.74
N ASP A 77 6.33 -26.47 -12.99
CA ASP A 77 6.12 -25.59 -11.84
C ASP A 77 7.00 -25.95 -10.63
N PHE A 78 7.58 -27.15 -10.63
CA PHE A 78 8.50 -27.66 -9.61
C PHE A 78 9.95 -27.77 -10.11
N GLU A 79 10.25 -27.38 -11.34
CA GLU A 79 11.63 -27.34 -11.84
C GLU A 79 12.42 -26.23 -11.16
N LYS A 80 13.71 -26.48 -10.88
CA LYS A 80 14.60 -25.45 -10.34
C LYS A 80 14.93 -24.44 -11.43
N LEU A 81 14.93 -23.17 -11.06
CA LEU A 81 15.51 -22.10 -11.85
C LEU A 81 17.03 -22.06 -11.64
N SER A 82 17.75 -21.50 -12.61
CA SER A 82 19.18 -21.25 -12.48
C SER A 82 19.46 -20.16 -11.43
N SER A 83 20.72 -20.02 -11.00
CA SER A 83 21.13 -18.92 -10.10
C SER A 83 20.98 -17.55 -10.75
N GLU A 84 21.06 -17.49 -12.07
CA GLU A 84 20.91 -16.29 -12.87
C GLU A 84 19.44 -15.90 -13.05
N ASP A 85 18.55 -16.89 -13.23
CA ASP A 85 17.12 -16.66 -13.41
C ASP A 85 16.40 -16.35 -12.08
N ALA A 86 16.84 -16.95 -10.98
CA ALA A 86 16.26 -16.75 -9.64
C ALA A 86 17.33 -16.33 -8.64
N VAL A 87 17.78 -15.09 -8.76
CA VAL A 87 18.81 -14.50 -7.90
C VAL A 87 18.31 -14.44 -6.46
N THR A 88 18.99 -15.15 -5.55
CA THR A 88 18.62 -15.22 -4.12
C THR A 88 19.18 -14.06 -3.30
N PHE A 89 20.12 -13.30 -3.87
CA PHE A 89 20.86 -12.24 -3.18
C PHE A 89 21.51 -12.70 -1.86
N ASN A 90 21.91 -13.97 -1.78
CA ASN A 90 22.44 -14.60 -0.57
C ASN A 90 21.48 -14.56 0.65
N GLN A 91 20.18 -14.41 0.39
CA GLN A 91 19.15 -14.47 1.43
C GLN A 91 18.83 -15.92 1.82
N THR A 92 18.42 -16.13 3.07
CA THR A 92 17.92 -17.42 3.54
C THR A 92 16.63 -17.81 2.82
N TYR A 93 16.27 -19.09 2.89
CA TYR A 93 15.01 -19.59 2.32
C TYR A 93 13.81 -19.07 3.12
N ASP A 94 12.80 -18.57 2.42
CA ASP A 94 11.63 -17.95 3.04
C ASP A 94 10.36 -18.80 2.91
N TYR A 95 10.11 -19.66 3.89
CA TYR A 95 8.85 -20.41 3.96
C TYR A 95 7.60 -19.52 4.15
N ASN A 96 7.80 -18.25 4.51
CA ASN A 96 6.74 -17.25 4.63
C ASN A 96 6.61 -16.34 3.41
N SER A 97 7.32 -16.63 2.31
CA SER A 97 7.20 -15.85 1.09
C SER A 97 5.79 -15.96 0.52
N ILE A 98 5.25 -14.85 0.03
CA ILE A 98 4.01 -14.88 -0.78
C ILE A 98 4.17 -15.73 -2.05
N MET A 99 5.42 -15.95 -2.48
CA MET A 99 5.76 -16.71 -3.68
C MET A 99 5.98 -18.20 -3.39
N HIS A 100 5.82 -18.67 -2.16
CA HIS A 100 5.92 -20.09 -1.83
C HIS A 100 4.59 -20.82 -2.07
N TYR A 101 4.62 -21.97 -2.74
CA TYR A 101 3.43 -22.81 -2.86
C TYR A 101 2.99 -23.44 -1.54
N ARG A 102 1.71 -23.81 -1.44
CA ARG A 102 1.28 -24.70 -0.36
C ARG A 102 2.02 -26.02 -0.42
N THR A 103 2.25 -26.64 0.74
CA THR A 103 2.98 -27.91 0.84
C THR A 103 2.32 -29.06 0.10
N ASN A 104 1.02 -28.99 -0.20
CA ASN A 104 0.27 -29.96 -1.01
C ASN A 104 -0.24 -29.39 -2.35
N ALA A 105 0.36 -28.30 -2.83
CA ALA A 105 0.00 -27.72 -4.13
C ALA A 105 0.18 -28.77 -5.24
N PHE A 106 -0.80 -28.86 -6.14
CA PHE A 106 -0.83 -29.82 -7.26
C PHE A 106 -0.69 -31.30 -6.85
N ALA A 107 -1.04 -31.66 -5.61
CA ALA A 107 -0.97 -33.04 -5.14
C ALA A 107 -2.00 -33.96 -5.82
N ARG A 108 -1.60 -35.21 -6.11
CA ARG A 108 -2.51 -36.32 -6.44
C ARG A 108 -3.35 -36.68 -5.22
N ASP A 109 -2.68 -36.87 -4.08
CA ASP A 109 -3.29 -37.10 -2.78
C ASP A 109 -3.11 -35.84 -1.92
N ARG A 110 -4.19 -35.08 -1.74
CA ARG A 110 -4.18 -33.79 -1.00
C ARG A 110 -3.84 -33.94 0.48
N SER A 111 -3.91 -35.15 1.04
CA SER A 111 -3.47 -35.43 2.41
C SER A 111 -1.95 -35.50 2.54
N LYS A 112 -1.24 -35.64 1.42
CA LYS A 112 0.22 -35.76 1.34
C LYS A 112 0.85 -34.49 0.77
N GLN A 113 2.08 -34.23 1.16
CA GLN A 113 2.85 -33.09 0.69
C GLN A 113 3.48 -33.37 -0.69
N THR A 114 3.44 -32.38 -1.58
CA THR A 114 4.28 -32.30 -2.78
C THR A 114 5.59 -31.56 -2.50
N ILE A 115 5.61 -30.70 -1.48
CA ILE A 115 6.79 -29.98 -0.99
C ILE A 115 6.91 -30.23 0.51
N THR A 116 7.94 -30.98 0.91
CA THR A 116 8.24 -31.29 2.31
C THR A 116 9.31 -30.32 2.83
N PRO A 117 9.02 -29.47 3.84
CA PRO A 117 10.03 -28.62 4.45
C PRO A 117 11.01 -29.48 5.29
N LEU A 118 12.31 -29.19 5.18
CA LEU A 118 13.40 -29.91 5.84
C LEU A 118 14.00 -29.15 7.02
N LYS A 119 13.86 -27.82 7.05
CA LYS A 119 14.45 -26.92 8.07
C LYS A 119 13.44 -25.86 8.53
N ALA A 120 12.27 -26.31 8.95
CA ALA A 120 11.14 -25.44 9.32
C ALA A 120 10.67 -25.73 10.76
N GLU A 121 11.62 -25.85 11.70
CA GLU A 121 11.36 -26.28 13.08
C GLU A 121 10.44 -25.28 13.83
N ASP A 122 10.59 -23.98 13.58
CA ASP A 122 9.80 -22.92 14.21
C ASP A 122 8.60 -22.45 13.37
N ILE A 123 8.26 -23.16 12.28
CA ILE A 123 7.24 -22.72 11.31
C ILE A 123 6.06 -23.68 11.30
N GLN A 124 4.86 -23.11 11.43
CA GLN A 124 3.61 -23.83 11.22
C GLN A 124 3.47 -24.23 9.75
N ILE A 125 3.68 -25.51 9.45
CA ILE A 125 3.68 -26.09 8.10
C ILE A 125 2.38 -25.76 7.33
N GLU A 126 1.25 -25.75 8.04
CA GLU A 126 -0.08 -25.43 7.50
C GLU A 126 -0.23 -23.97 7.05
N LYS A 127 0.65 -23.07 7.46
CA LYS A 127 0.66 -21.66 7.04
C LYS A 127 1.44 -21.40 5.75
N ILE A 128 2.34 -22.29 5.35
CA ILE A 128 3.17 -22.13 4.14
C ILE A 128 2.26 -22.03 2.89
N GLY A 129 2.48 -21.00 2.07
CA GLY A 129 1.69 -20.71 0.87
C GLY A 129 0.26 -20.22 1.13
N ARG A 130 0.06 -19.50 2.25
CA ARG A 130 -1.22 -18.89 2.63
C ARG A 130 -1.09 -17.42 3.06
N GLN A 131 0.02 -16.78 2.73
CA GLN A 131 0.35 -15.43 3.15
C GLN A 131 -0.47 -14.40 2.39
N GLU A 132 -0.91 -13.36 3.09
CA GLU A 132 -1.70 -12.24 2.54
C GLU A 132 -0.94 -10.91 2.60
N ARG A 133 0.36 -10.97 2.91
CA ARG A 133 1.30 -9.85 2.93
C ARG A 133 2.70 -10.34 2.59
N LEU A 134 3.49 -9.48 1.97
CA LEU A 134 4.92 -9.72 1.72
C LEU A 134 5.65 -10.00 3.04
N SER A 135 6.56 -10.96 3.02
CA SER A 135 7.50 -11.16 4.13
C SER A 135 8.60 -10.08 4.11
N GLU A 136 9.38 -9.99 5.18
CA GLU A 136 10.57 -9.13 5.19
C GLU A 136 11.62 -9.53 4.14
N ILE A 137 11.70 -10.83 3.81
CA ILE A 137 12.64 -11.36 2.80
C ILE A 137 12.12 -11.05 1.39
N ASP A 138 10.81 -11.13 1.14
CA ASP A 138 10.19 -10.69 -0.12
C ASP A 138 10.50 -9.20 -0.36
N ILE A 139 10.25 -8.34 0.64
CA ILE A 139 10.50 -6.90 0.56
C ILE A 139 11.99 -6.63 0.31
N ARG A 140 12.89 -7.31 1.05
CA ARG A 140 14.33 -7.16 0.89
C ARG A 140 14.79 -7.61 -0.50
N GLY A 141 14.27 -8.72 -1.02
CA GLY A 141 14.57 -9.21 -2.37
C GLY A 141 14.21 -8.21 -3.46
N VAL A 142 13.01 -7.62 -3.39
CA VAL A 142 12.59 -6.56 -4.32
C VAL A 142 13.50 -5.34 -4.20
N LYS A 143 13.82 -4.90 -2.97
CA LYS A 143 14.73 -3.77 -2.76
C LYS A 143 16.10 -3.99 -3.38
N MET A 144 16.64 -5.20 -3.29
CA MET A 144 17.93 -5.54 -3.90
C MET A 144 17.83 -5.62 -5.43
N LEU A 145 16.74 -6.17 -5.97
CA LEU A 145 16.51 -6.26 -7.41
C LEU A 145 16.45 -4.89 -8.10
N TYR A 146 15.83 -3.90 -7.44
CA TYR A 146 15.68 -2.55 -7.96
C TYR A 146 16.72 -1.56 -7.44
N ASN A 147 17.71 -2.03 -6.67
CA ASN A 147 18.73 -1.18 -6.03
C ASN A 147 18.10 0.00 -5.27
N CYS A 148 17.02 -0.28 -4.52
CA CYS A 148 16.32 0.71 -3.73
C CYS A 148 17.24 1.36 -2.70
N SER A 149 16.87 2.57 -2.28
CA SER A 149 17.58 3.27 -1.20
C SER A 149 17.70 2.39 0.06
N VAL A 150 18.87 2.47 0.71
CA VAL A 150 19.18 1.80 1.98
C VAL A 150 18.47 2.46 3.19
N CYS A 151 17.90 3.65 3.01
CA CYS A 151 17.21 4.41 4.05
C CYS A 151 15.92 5.04 3.55
N GLY A 152 15.09 5.45 4.50
CA GLY A 152 13.74 5.87 4.22
C GLY A 152 12.74 4.71 4.28
N GLN A 153 11.46 5.07 4.25
CA GLN A 153 10.36 4.17 4.56
C GLN A 153 9.04 4.64 3.96
N LEU A 154 8.08 3.72 3.87
CA LEU A 154 6.68 4.04 3.66
C LEU A 154 6.08 4.55 4.98
N LEU A 155 5.41 5.70 4.92
CA LEU A 155 4.83 6.40 6.05
C LEU A 155 3.32 6.58 5.83
N GLU A 156 2.52 5.81 6.56
CA GLU A 156 1.04 5.77 6.42
C GLU A 156 0.30 6.36 7.64
N ASN A 157 1.05 6.86 8.62
CA ASN A 157 0.48 7.52 9.79
C ASN A 157 0.07 8.96 9.46
N ASP A 158 -0.80 9.56 10.27
CA ASP A 158 -1.19 10.97 10.08
C ASP A 158 -0.07 11.94 10.38
N THR A 159 0.89 11.52 11.20
CA THR A 159 2.02 12.34 11.62
C THR A 159 3.25 11.47 11.70
N GLY A 160 4.41 12.06 11.47
CA GLY A 160 5.67 11.39 11.72
C GLY A 160 6.86 12.27 11.43
N THR A 161 8.04 11.68 11.56
CA THR A 161 9.32 12.37 11.37
C THR A 161 10.14 11.67 10.29
N LEU A 162 10.90 12.48 9.57
CA LEU A 162 11.87 12.05 8.59
C LEU A 162 13.21 12.58 9.06
N GLU A 163 14.20 11.71 9.16
CA GLU A 163 15.55 12.11 9.51
C GLU A 163 16.57 11.23 8.82
N THR A 164 17.71 11.84 8.47
CA THR A 164 18.86 11.09 7.98
C THR A 164 19.52 10.35 9.14
N THR A 165 19.34 9.03 9.22
CA THR A 165 20.08 8.17 10.16
C THR A 165 21.46 7.84 9.61
N ILE A 166 22.49 8.01 10.45
CA ILE A 166 23.84 7.50 10.20
C ILE A 166 23.80 5.98 10.46
N TYR A 167 23.96 5.16 9.42
CA TYR A 167 24.11 3.71 9.58
C TYR A 167 25.54 3.41 10.06
N VAL A 168 25.70 3.11 11.35
CA VAL A 168 27.02 2.87 11.98
C VAL A 168 27.51 1.43 11.77
N ASN A 169 26.66 0.50 11.34
CA ASN A 169 27.06 -0.89 11.20
C ASN A 169 27.68 -1.19 9.83
N THR A 170 28.99 -1.45 9.88
CA THR A 170 29.93 -1.79 8.80
C THR A 170 30.52 -0.58 8.07
N SER A 171 31.64 -0.08 8.60
CA SER A 171 32.61 0.77 7.89
C SER A 171 32.01 1.92 7.08
N THR A 172 31.55 2.96 7.78
CA THR A 172 31.37 4.34 7.28
C THR A 172 30.74 4.46 5.89
N THR A 173 29.48 4.02 5.74
CA THR A 173 28.64 4.51 4.65
C THR A 173 27.49 5.32 5.24
N THR A 174 27.70 6.63 5.32
CA THR A 174 26.59 7.57 5.52
C THR A 174 25.58 7.34 4.41
N ALA A 175 24.30 7.21 4.76
CA ALA A 175 23.28 6.89 3.76
C ALA A 175 23.03 8.13 2.89
N LYS A 176 23.76 8.21 1.77
CA LYS A 176 23.80 9.38 0.89
C LYS A 176 22.57 9.54 0.00
N HIS A 177 21.67 8.57 -0.02
CA HIS A 177 20.43 8.62 -0.78
C HIS A 177 19.32 7.95 0.02
N CYS A 178 18.30 8.71 0.44
CA CYS A 178 17.12 8.22 1.19
C CYS A 178 15.82 8.57 0.47
N GLU A 179 14.83 7.67 0.53
CA GLU A 179 13.51 7.90 -0.07
C GLU A 179 12.39 7.58 0.93
N TRP A 180 11.56 8.58 1.24
CA TRP A 180 10.36 8.40 2.04
C TRP A 180 9.12 8.61 1.18
N SER A 181 8.23 7.62 1.16
CA SER A 181 6.90 7.75 0.56
C SER A 181 5.91 8.01 1.69
N ILE A 182 5.30 9.19 1.70
CA ILE A 182 4.26 9.54 2.67
C ILE A 182 2.92 9.38 1.97
N VAL A 183 2.07 8.51 2.51
CA VAL A 183 0.76 8.18 1.97
C VAL A 183 -0.29 8.56 2.99
N ALA A 184 -1.03 9.62 2.67
CA ALA A 184 -2.23 9.99 3.40
C ALA A 184 -3.45 9.26 2.85
N SER A 185 -4.56 9.34 3.58
CA SER A 185 -5.84 8.83 3.09
C SER A 185 -6.29 9.63 1.88
N ARG A 186 -7.05 9.00 0.99
CA ARG A 186 -7.53 9.67 -0.23
C ARG A 186 -8.33 10.92 0.13
N GLY A 187 -7.99 12.04 -0.50
CA GLY A 187 -8.59 13.35 -0.25
C GLY A 187 -7.90 14.16 0.84
N GLU A 188 -7.02 13.54 1.64
CA GLU A 188 -6.13 14.29 2.52
C GLU A 188 -4.96 14.87 1.74
N ARG A 189 -4.40 15.94 2.31
CA ARG A 189 -3.15 16.58 1.94
C ARG A 189 -2.11 16.34 3.02
N ILE A 190 -0.85 16.54 2.65
CA ILE A 190 0.31 16.33 3.49
C ILE A 190 1.03 17.66 3.60
N VAL A 191 1.29 18.10 4.83
CA VAL A 191 2.22 19.19 5.11
C VAL A 191 3.53 18.60 5.61
N LEU A 192 4.63 18.94 4.95
CA LEU A 192 5.98 18.64 5.42
C LEU A 192 6.63 19.92 5.96
N GLU A 193 6.99 19.87 7.24
CA GLU A 193 7.75 20.92 7.94
C GLU A 193 9.20 20.49 8.05
N ILE A 194 10.06 21.04 7.19
CA ILE A 194 11.51 20.82 7.19
C ILE A 194 12.12 21.66 8.31
N THR A 195 12.42 21.02 9.43
CA THR A 195 12.96 21.67 10.64
C THR A 195 14.47 21.87 10.55
N THR A 196 15.18 21.00 9.84
CA THR A 196 16.63 21.09 9.65
C THR A 196 16.99 20.69 8.24
N LEU A 197 17.81 21.50 7.58
CA LEU A 197 18.34 21.22 6.26
C LEU A 197 19.78 21.74 6.17
N SER A 198 20.73 20.84 5.97
CA SER A 198 22.13 21.11 5.65
C SER A 198 22.55 20.19 4.52
N ILE A 199 22.57 20.73 3.30
CA ILE A 199 22.94 20.03 2.06
C ILE A 199 23.86 20.95 1.26
N LEU A 200 24.83 20.39 0.55
CA LEU A 200 25.79 21.12 -0.28
C LEU A 200 25.06 22.05 -1.27
N ASP A 201 25.50 23.31 -1.32
CA ASP A 201 24.93 24.30 -2.23
C ASP A 201 25.34 24.05 -3.68
N SER A 202 24.39 24.20 -4.59
CA SER A 202 24.65 24.22 -6.03
C SER A 202 23.56 25.02 -6.73
N LYS A 203 23.85 25.45 -7.97
CA LYS A 203 22.84 26.10 -8.81
C LYS A 203 21.65 25.14 -9.01
N ASP A 204 20.46 25.63 -8.68
CA ASP A 204 19.19 24.89 -8.75
C ASP A 204 19.19 23.54 -8.00
N CYS A 205 20.10 23.38 -7.02
CA CYS A 205 20.26 22.17 -6.22
C CYS A 205 20.43 20.91 -7.09
N THR A 206 21.30 20.97 -8.10
CA THR A 206 21.49 19.90 -9.09
C THR A 206 22.48 18.82 -8.66
N ILE A 207 23.38 19.13 -7.71
CA ILE A 207 24.40 18.21 -7.23
C ILE A 207 23.84 17.35 -6.09
N ASP A 208 23.55 18.00 -4.97
CA ASP A 208 22.91 17.40 -3.80
C ASP A 208 21.62 18.17 -3.49
N TYR A 209 20.61 17.45 -3.02
CA TYR A 209 19.28 18.00 -2.87
C TYR A 209 18.38 17.20 -1.93
N LEU A 210 17.41 17.90 -1.38
CA LEU A 210 16.13 17.36 -0.93
C LEU A 210 15.09 17.69 -2.01
N ASN A 211 14.54 16.68 -2.66
CA ASN A 211 13.53 16.82 -3.70
C ASN A 211 12.20 16.28 -3.19
N ILE A 212 11.14 17.09 -3.26
CA ILE A 212 9.81 16.75 -2.80
C ILE A 212 8.87 16.83 -4.00
N ARG A 213 8.08 15.78 -4.22
CA ARG A 213 7.16 15.69 -5.35
C ARG A 213 5.88 14.97 -4.97
N ASP A 214 4.77 15.32 -5.62
CA ASP A 214 3.56 14.51 -5.57
C ASP A 214 3.78 13.20 -6.35
N GLU A 215 3.15 12.11 -5.89
CA GLU A 215 3.08 10.84 -6.61
C GLU A 215 1.72 10.68 -7.32
N TYR A 216 1.64 11.17 -8.55
CA TYR A 216 0.45 11.02 -9.41
C TYR A 216 0.44 9.66 -10.12
N LYS A 217 -0.76 9.13 -10.42
CA LYS A 217 -0.94 7.98 -11.32
C LYS A 217 -0.56 8.26 -12.78
N THR A 218 -0.45 9.53 -13.20
CA THR A 218 -0.30 9.93 -14.62
C THR A 218 0.76 11.00 -14.90
N GLY A 219 1.55 11.42 -13.90
CA GLY A 219 2.57 12.47 -14.08
C GLY A 219 3.39 12.73 -12.82
N TYR A 220 4.40 13.59 -12.91
CA TYR A 220 5.23 14.01 -11.77
C TYR A 220 5.02 15.51 -11.54
N ASN A 221 4.53 15.91 -10.37
CA ASN A 221 4.47 17.32 -9.98
C ASN A 221 5.55 17.60 -8.92
N SER A 222 6.51 18.48 -9.23
CA SER A 222 7.57 18.84 -8.31
C SER A 222 7.08 19.90 -7.34
N LEU A 223 7.09 19.61 -6.05
CA LEU A 223 6.71 20.54 -4.98
C LEU A 223 7.91 21.41 -4.56
N GLY A 224 9.12 20.95 -4.82
CA GLY A 224 10.31 21.76 -4.66
C GLY A 224 11.59 20.95 -4.60
N ARG A 225 12.70 21.61 -4.91
CA ARG A 225 14.05 21.09 -4.73
C ARG A 225 14.85 22.05 -3.85
N PHE A 226 15.45 21.53 -2.79
CA PHE A 226 16.04 22.31 -1.72
C PHE A 226 17.48 21.84 -1.45
N CYS A 227 18.35 22.80 -1.16
CA CYS A 227 19.72 22.61 -0.72
C CYS A 227 20.12 23.84 0.10
N ARG A 228 21.39 23.91 0.53
CA ARG A 228 21.96 24.89 1.48
C ARG A 228 21.56 24.62 2.92
N LYS A 229 22.39 25.15 3.82
CA LYS A 229 22.07 25.25 5.24
C LYS A 229 20.95 26.26 5.45
N LYS A 230 19.85 25.84 6.08
CA LYS A 230 18.74 26.72 6.44
C LYS A 230 18.50 26.71 7.94
N SER A 231 18.39 27.91 8.51
CA SER A 231 18.15 28.12 9.95
C SER A 231 16.67 28.32 10.29
N THR A 232 15.79 28.43 9.28
CA THR A 232 14.34 28.58 9.46
C THR A 232 13.59 27.37 8.91
N THR A 233 12.49 27.03 9.58
CA THR A 233 11.60 25.95 9.13
C THR A 233 10.98 26.31 7.79
N GLN A 234 11.00 25.36 6.86
CA GLN A 234 10.30 25.48 5.58
C GLN A 234 9.11 24.54 5.56
N THR A 235 8.01 24.99 4.98
CA THR A 235 6.77 24.22 4.91
C THR A 235 6.44 23.95 3.46
N VAL A 236 6.15 22.69 3.13
CA VAL A 236 5.74 22.24 1.79
C VAL A 236 4.41 21.51 1.91
N GLY A 237 3.37 22.02 1.25
CA GLY A 237 2.07 21.36 1.15
C GLY A 237 1.99 20.50 -0.12
N SER A 238 1.37 19.33 -0.02
CA SER A 238 1.10 18.47 -1.17
C SER A 238 -0.14 18.93 -1.94
N SER A 239 -0.19 18.59 -3.23
CA SER A 239 -1.39 18.75 -4.05
C SER A 239 -2.13 17.43 -4.29
N ASP A 240 -1.69 16.36 -3.61
CA ASP A 240 -2.27 15.01 -3.62
C ASP A 240 -2.11 14.34 -2.25
N SER A 241 -2.72 13.17 -2.07
CA SER A 241 -2.62 12.35 -0.86
C SER A 241 -1.33 11.52 -0.78
N ARG A 242 -0.38 11.72 -1.70
CA ARG A 242 0.90 11.00 -1.73
C ARG A 242 2.04 11.90 -2.16
N ILE A 243 3.13 11.91 -1.38
CA ILE A 243 4.38 12.57 -1.76
C ILE A 243 5.57 11.63 -1.64
N LEU A 244 6.54 11.77 -2.55
CA LEU A 244 7.86 11.20 -2.40
C LEU A 244 8.85 12.29 -1.99
N VAL A 245 9.57 12.04 -0.90
CA VAL A 245 10.68 12.85 -0.42
C VAL A 245 11.97 12.10 -0.71
N THR A 246 12.80 12.65 -1.58
CA THR A 246 14.10 12.10 -1.98
C THR A 246 15.21 12.99 -1.43
N TYR A 247 16.03 12.44 -0.54
CA TYR A 247 17.25 13.07 -0.05
C TYR A 247 18.44 12.47 -0.78
N HIS A 248 19.28 13.31 -1.39
CA HIS A 248 20.47 12.91 -2.13
C HIS A 248 21.64 13.82 -1.74
N ALA A 249 22.67 13.26 -1.13
CA ALA A 249 23.83 13.95 -0.57
C ALA A 249 25.12 13.15 -0.85
N ASN A 250 25.39 12.88 -2.13
CA ASN A 250 26.51 12.03 -2.55
C ASN A 250 27.88 12.69 -2.35
N ASN A 251 27.92 14.03 -2.42
CA ASN A 251 29.13 14.84 -2.29
C ASN A 251 29.24 15.56 -0.93
N ALA A 252 28.37 15.22 0.02
CA ALA A 252 28.39 15.79 1.36
C ALA A 252 29.64 15.36 2.15
N ASN A 253 30.24 16.33 2.84
CA ASN A 253 31.14 16.09 3.98
C ASN A 253 30.31 16.06 5.28
N GLU A 254 30.95 15.90 6.44
CA GLU A 254 30.25 15.89 7.75
C GLU A 254 29.43 17.17 8.04
N GLU A 255 29.74 18.29 7.38
CA GLU A 255 29.06 19.58 7.59
C GLU A 255 27.73 19.70 6.81
N TYR A 256 27.63 19.05 5.66
CA TYR A 256 26.49 19.14 4.73
C TYR A 256 25.67 17.84 4.67
N PHE A 257 25.52 17.19 5.82
CA PHE A 257 24.79 15.92 5.97
C PHE A 257 23.80 15.98 7.14
N ASP A 258 22.79 16.86 7.06
CA ASP A 258 21.71 16.90 8.06
C ASP A 258 20.36 17.23 7.42
N PHE A 259 19.38 16.37 7.65
CA PHE A 259 18.00 16.62 7.28
C PHE A 259 17.07 16.09 8.36
N LYS A 260 16.17 16.96 8.83
CA LYS A 260 15.07 16.61 9.70
C LYS A 260 13.81 17.31 9.23
N ALA A 261 12.73 16.56 9.18
CA ALA A 261 11.40 17.07 8.93
C ALA A 261 10.38 16.33 9.80
N LYS A 262 9.25 17.00 10.03
CA LYS A 262 8.04 16.36 10.54
C LYS A 262 6.94 16.59 9.52
N TYR A 263 6.02 15.64 9.40
CA TYR A 263 4.85 15.80 8.57
C TYR A 263 3.59 15.63 9.40
N HIS A 264 2.51 16.24 8.91
CA HIS A 264 1.17 15.92 9.33
C HIS A 264 0.23 15.90 8.11
N THR A 265 -0.79 15.06 8.18
CA THR A 265 -1.86 15.01 7.19
C THR A 265 -2.99 15.91 7.66
N TYR A 266 -3.65 16.55 6.71
CA TYR A 266 -4.86 17.32 6.97
C TYR A 266 -5.82 17.11 5.81
N PHE A 267 -7.10 17.25 6.07
CA PHE A 267 -8.09 17.30 5.01
C PHE A 267 -8.27 18.76 4.60
N GLU A 268 -8.18 19.09 3.31
CA GLU A 268 -8.68 20.38 2.83
C GLU A 268 -10.20 20.36 3.06
N GLY A 269 -10.67 21.21 3.97
CA GLY A 269 -12.07 21.25 4.39
C GLY A 269 -13.06 21.32 3.22
N ASP A 270 -14.31 20.97 3.54
CA ASP A 270 -15.51 20.96 2.68
C ASP A 270 -15.34 20.30 1.30
N ILE A 271 -16.00 19.16 1.11
CA ILE A 271 -16.14 18.59 -0.24
C ILE A 271 -17.25 19.39 -0.93
N GLU A 272 -16.87 20.29 -1.83
CA GLU A 272 -17.82 20.99 -2.70
C GLU A 272 -18.28 20.08 -3.84
N ILE A 273 -19.56 19.73 -3.84
CA ILE A 273 -20.20 18.92 -4.86
C ILE A 273 -20.99 19.86 -5.77
N ASN A 274 -20.41 20.22 -6.92
CA ASN A 274 -20.96 21.26 -7.80
C ASN A 274 -21.35 20.74 -9.20
N ASN A 275 -20.96 19.52 -9.57
CA ASN A 275 -21.23 18.94 -10.88
C ASN A 275 -22.13 17.70 -10.75
N LYS A 276 -23.31 17.73 -11.40
CA LYS A 276 -24.27 16.61 -11.38
C LYS A 276 -23.80 15.39 -12.17
N ASP A 277 -22.91 15.59 -13.13
CA ASP A 277 -22.38 14.52 -14.00
C ASP A 277 -21.11 13.87 -13.43
N GLN A 278 -20.64 14.33 -12.26
CA GLN A 278 -19.44 13.83 -11.60
C GLN A 278 -19.78 13.07 -10.32
N GLU A 279 -19.18 11.89 -10.17
CA GLU A 279 -19.20 11.16 -8.91
C GLU A 279 -18.04 11.62 -8.02
N TYR A 280 -18.36 11.88 -6.75
CA TYR A 280 -17.38 12.19 -5.73
C TYR A 280 -17.32 11.01 -4.76
N PHE A 281 -16.12 10.73 -4.24
CA PHE A 281 -15.88 9.56 -3.39
C PHE A 281 -15.58 10.01 -1.96
N LEU A 282 -16.19 9.30 -1.01
CA LEU A 282 -15.94 9.46 0.41
C LEU A 282 -15.50 8.11 0.97
N GLU A 283 -14.25 8.02 1.39
CA GLU A 283 -13.62 6.77 1.82
C GLU A 283 -13.04 6.94 3.23
N SER A 284 -13.14 5.90 4.05
CA SER A 284 -12.47 5.89 5.35
C SER A 284 -10.95 5.98 5.18
N PRO A 285 -10.22 6.54 6.17
CA PRO A 285 -8.77 6.47 6.20
C PRO A 285 -8.24 5.07 5.93
N GLY A 286 -7.21 4.93 5.10
CA GLY A 286 -6.57 3.64 4.78
C GLY A 286 -7.32 2.73 3.78
N PHE A 287 -8.55 3.05 3.36
CA PHE A 287 -9.31 2.23 2.42
C PHE A 287 -8.54 1.99 1.10
N PRO A 288 -8.52 0.77 0.51
CA PRO A 288 -9.31 -0.42 0.84
C PRO A 288 -8.68 -1.36 1.90
N ASN A 289 -7.64 -0.91 2.61
CA ASN A 289 -7.15 -1.63 3.78
C ASN A 289 -7.98 -1.28 5.02
N GLU A 290 -7.71 -1.99 6.11
CA GLU A 290 -8.29 -1.66 7.42
C GLU A 290 -7.99 -0.20 7.79
N TYR A 291 -8.98 0.48 8.35
CA TYR A 291 -8.77 1.87 8.79
C TYR A 291 -7.82 1.88 10.00
N PRO A 292 -6.98 2.92 10.17
CA PRO A 292 -6.06 2.91 11.30
C PRO A 292 -6.79 3.24 12.63
N PRO A 293 -6.20 2.87 13.78
CA PRO A 293 -6.73 3.22 15.09
C PRO A 293 -6.65 4.72 15.39
N ASN A 294 -7.46 5.18 16.34
CA ASN A 294 -7.49 6.55 16.89
C ASN A 294 -7.69 7.64 15.82
N LYS A 295 -8.50 7.37 14.80
CA LYS A 295 -8.81 8.34 13.77
C LYS A 295 -10.02 9.16 14.16
N TYR A 296 -9.94 10.44 13.87
CA TYR A 296 -11.05 11.38 13.94
C TYR A 296 -11.08 12.14 12.62
N ARG A 297 -12.20 12.08 11.90
CA ARG A 297 -12.37 12.73 10.61
C ARG A 297 -13.75 13.31 10.45
N VAL A 298 -13.80 14.53 9.94
CA VAL A 298 -15.03 15.24 9.66
C VAL A 298 -15.01 15.70 8.21
N TRP A 299 -16.10 15.44 7.50
CA TRP A 299 -16.35 15.95 6.17
C TRP A 299 -17.63 16.77 6.19
N TYR A 300 -17.55 17.96 5.60
CA TYR A 300 -18.71 18.76 5.26
C TYR A 300 -18.95 18.60 3.77
N LEU A 301 -20.04 17.94 3.41
CA LEU A 301 -20.43 17.77 2.02
C LEU A 301 -21.34 18.94 1.68
N VAL A 302 -20.95 19.80 0.75
CA VAL A 302 -21.66 21.04 0.43
C VAL A 302 -22.06 21.06 -1.04
N ALA A 303 -23.36 21.15 -1.31
CA ALA A 303 -23.93 21.35 -2.63
C ALA A 303 -24.27 22.84 -2.86
N PRO A 304 -24.46 23.26 -4.12
CA PRO A 304 -25.12 24.52 -4.44
C PRO A 304 -26.46 24.67 -3.71
N PHE A 305 -26.77 25.90 -3.32
CA PHE A 305 -28.06 26.24 -2.70
C PHE A 305 -29.24 25.66 -3.51
N ASN A 306 -30.24 25.16 -2.80
CA ASN A 306 -31.43 24.47 -3.34
C ASN A 306 -31.19 23.11 -4.01
N SER A 307 -29.98 22.57 -3.98
CA SER A 307 -29.71 21.18 -4.38
C SER A 307 -29.79 20.25 -3.17
N ARG A 308 -29.88 18.93 -3.44
CA ARG A 308 -29.76 17.90 -2.41
C ARG A 308 -28.64 16.93 -2.74
N LEU A 309 -28.04 16.40 -1.70
CA LEU A 309 -26.99 15.39 -1.76
C LEU A 309 -27.58 14.00 -1.56
N ILE A 310 -27.04 13.04 -2.31
CA ILE A 310 -27.25 11.62 -2.11
C ILE A 310 -25.90 11.03 -1.74
N LEU A 311 -25.80 10.47 -0.54
CA LEU A 311 -24.63 9.74 -0.06
C LEU A 311 -24.95 8.25 -0.05
N LYS A 312 -24.34 7.48 -0.94
CA LYS A 312 -24.58 6.04 -1.10
C LYS A 312 -23.35 5.26 -0.68
N PHE A 313 -23.47 4.43 0.36
CA PHE A 313 -22.39 3.55 0.79
C PHE A 313 -22.32 2.32 -0.11
N THR A 314 -21.13 2.07 -0.67
CA THR A 314 -20.83 0.91 -1.53
C THR A 314 -20.08 -0.18 -0.79
N TYR A 315 -19.38 0.17 0.30
CA TYR A 315 -18.73 -0.75 1.24
C TYR A 315 -18.84 -0.19 2.66
N PHE A 316 -19.08 -1.06 3.64
CA PHE A 316 -19.18 -0.67 5.05
C PHE A 316 -18.84 -1.83 5.98
N ASP A 317 -17.78 -1.69 6.76
CA ASP A 317 -17.28 -2.68 7.71
C ASP A 317 -16.47 -1.99 8.82
N LEU A 318 -17.13 -1.71 9.95
CA LEU A 318 -16.53 -1.09 11.15
C LEU A 318 -16.63 -2.02 12.36
N GLU A 319 -15.90 -1.72 13.43
CA GLU A 319 -16.01 -2.46 14.69
C GLU A 319 -17.47 -2.56 15.16
N THR A 320 -17.89 -3.76 15.53
CA THR A 320 -19.22 -3.98 16.12
C THR A 320 -19.19 -3.59 17.59
N SER A 321 -20.08 -2.68 18.00
CA SER A 321 -20.21 -2.27 19.40
C SER A 321 -21.64 -1.85 19.73
N ASP A 322 -21.99 -1.92 21.02
CA ASP A 322 -23.29 -1.49 21.51
C ASP A 322 -23.49 0.02 21.24
N ASN A 323 -24.58 0.35 20.55
CA ASN A 323 -24.92 1.72 20.13
C ASN A 323 -23.81 2.43 19.33
N CYS A 324 -22.91 1.67 18.69
CA CYS A 324 -21.80 2.19 17.91
C CYS A 324 -20.91 3.16 18.71
N ASN A 325 -20.57 2.80 19.95
CA ASN A 325 -19.78 3.63 20.85
C ASN A 325 -18.26 3.52 20.65
N ASN A 326 -17.80 2.47 19.96
CA ASN A 326 -16.39 2.27 19.66
C ASN A 326 -16.03 2.99 18.35
N ASP A 327 -16.15 2.31 17.23
CA ASP A 327 -15.90 2.87 15.91
C ASP A 327 -17.22 3.16 15.20
N TYR A 328 -17.33 4.34 14.57
CA TYR A 328 -18.59 4.73 13.96
C TYR A 328 -18.43 5.79 12.86
N VAL A 329 -19.46 5.86 12.01
CA VAL A 329 -19.76 7.00 11.16
C VAL A 329 -21.05 7.64 11.66
N GLU A 330 -20.99 8.90 12.05
CA GLU A 330 -22.13 9.74 12.39
C GLU A 330 -22.46 10.63 11.19
N ILE A 331 -23.74 10.70 10.82
CA ILE A 331 -24.21 11.51 9.70
C ILE A 331 -25.30 12.45 10.17
N ARG A 332 -25.18 13.74 9.84
CA ARG A 332 -26.12 14.79 10.23
C ARG A 332 -26.56 15.62 9.03
N ASN A 333 -27.77 16.17 9.14
CA ASN A 333 -28.43 16.89 8.05
C ASN A 333 -28.17 18.40 8.15
N GLY A 334 -27.03 18.85 7.64
CA GLY A 334 -26.57 20.23 7.70
C GLY A 334 -25.04 20.31 7.60
N ASP A 335 -24.49 21.51 7.74
CA ASP A 335 -23.06 21.83 7.60
C ASP A 335 -22.35 21.99 8.97
N ALA A 336 -22.97 21.53 10.06
CA ALA A 336 -22.42 21.70 11.41
C ALA A 336 -22.59 20.47 12.31
N TYR A 337 -21.72 20.33 13.32
CA TYR A 337 -21.76 19.23 14.30
C TYR A 337 -23.06 19.18 15.11
N TYR A 338 -23.75 20.30 15.27
CA TYR A 338 -25.03 20.40 15.98
C TYR A 338 -26.25 20.19 15.06
N SER A 339 -26.03 19.91 13.77
CA SER A 339 -27.12 19.65 12.82
C SER A 339 -27.94 18.42 13.23
N PRO A 340 -29.22 18.33 12.83
CA PRO A 340 -30.09 17.20 13.14
C PRO A 340 -29.44 15.85 12.77
N LEU A 341 -29.33 14.95 13.75
CA LEU A 341 -28.77 13.62 13.56
C LEU A 341 -29.63 12.81 12.59
N ILE A 342 -29.00 12.22 11.59
CA ILE A 342 -29.63 11.21 10.72
C ILE A 342 -29.41 9.83 11.34
N GLY A 343 -28.17 9.52 11.72
CA GLY A 343 -27.85 8.27 12.40
C GLY A 343 -26.38 8.13 12.72
N LYS A 344 -26.08 7.12 13.54
CA LYS A 344 -24.74 6.67 13.93
C LYS A 344 -24.62 5.19 13.58
N TYR A 345 -23.62 4.84 12.79
CA TYR A 345 -23.52 3.54 12.13
C TYR A 345 -22.15 2.90 12.41
N CYS A 346 -22.14 1.58 12.58
CA CYS A 346 -20.96 0.74 12.84
C CYS A 346 -21.26 -0.68 12.34
N ASN A 347 -20.41 -1.67 12.62
CA ASN A 347 -20.54 -3.06 12.14
C ASN A 347 -20.59 -3.16 10.59
N ASN A 348 -21.23 -4.19 10.04
CA ASN A 348 -21.41 -4.42 8.60
C ASN A 348 -22.79 -4.01 8.07
N THR A 349 -23.61 -3.32 8.88
CA THR A 349 -24.95 -2.84 8.53
C THR A 349 -24.83 -1.45 7.92
N SER A 350 -24.60 -1.41 6.62
CA SER A 350 -24.50 -0.18 5.84
C SER A 350 -25.76 0.69 6.00
N PRO A 351 -25.64 2.04 6.04
CA PRO A 351 -26.78 2.96 5.91
C PRO A 351 -27.47 2.90 4.53
N GLU A 352 -26.90 2.16 3.58
CA GLU A 352 -27.24 2.07 2.15
C GLU A 352 -27.24 3.42 1.43
N VAL A 353 -28.30 4.22 1.60
CA VAL A 353 -28.48 5.51 0.91
C VAL A 353 -29.02 6.56 1.88
N ILE A 354 -28.27 7.64 2.05
CA ILE A 354 -28.65 8.81 2.82
C ILE A 354 -29.05 9.96 1.88
N TRP A 355 -30.22 10.52 2.13
CA TRP A 355 -30.75 11.68 1.42
C TRP A 355 -30.65 12.91 2.33
N SER A 356 -29.95 13.95 1.87
CA SER A 356 -29.97 15.23 2.58
C SER A 356 -31.35 15.89 2.48
N LYS A 357 -31.70 16.68 3.51
CA LYS A 357 -32.91 17.54 3.49
C LYS A 357 -32.59 18.92 2.90
N GLY A 358 -31.35 19.38 3.07
CA GLY A 358 -30.84 20.64 2.51
C GLY A 358 -29.62 20.43 1.62
N TYR A 359 -28.84 21.50 1.45
CA TYR A 359 -27.67 21.53 0.59
C TYR A 359 -26.42 20.89 1.21
N ALA A 360 -26.47 20.50 2.49
CA ALA A 360 -25.29 20.01 3.21
C ALA A 360 -25.52 18.73 4.01
N LEU A 361 -24.43 17.95 4.16
CA LEU A 361 -24.31 16.85 5.11
C LEU A 361 -23.02 16.99 5.92
N TYR A 362 -23.11 16.71 7.21
CA TYR A 362 -21.97 16.58 8.09
C TYR A 362 -21.74 15.10 8.34
N VAL A 363 -20.54 14.61 8.02
CA VAL A 363 -20.14 13.21 8.21
C VAL A 363 -18.94 13.17 9.14
N ASN A 364 -19.03 12.40 10.22
CA ASN A 364 -17.98 12.28 11.22
C ASN A 364 -17.62 10.81 11.43
N PHE A 365 -16.39 10.44 11.10
CA PHE A 365 -15.82 9.12 11.35
C PHE A 365 -14.89 9.15 12.55
N VAL A 366 -15.09 8.19 13.46
CA VAL A 366 -14.25 8.01 14.64
C VAL A 366 -13.84 6.54 14.76
N SER A 367 -12.55 6.30 15.01
CA SER A 367 -12.03 5.00 15.44
C SER A 367 -11.27 5.09 16.76
N ASN A 368 -11.35 4.05 17.57
CA ASN A 368 -10.64 3.93 18.84
C ASN A 368 -9.28 3.21 18.67
N SER A 369 -8.61 2.88 19.76
CA SER A 369 -7.28 2.25 19.75
C SER A 369 -7.26 0.75 19.45
N LYS A 370 -8.41 0.09 19.37
CA LYS A 370 -8.58 -1.36 19.27
C LYS A 370 -9.53 -1.71 18.13
N VAL A 371 -9.35 -2.90 17.56
CA VAL A 371 -10.18 -3.56 16.54
C VAL A 371 -10.50 -2.68 15.33
N GLN A 372 -9.88 -2.97 14.20
CA GLN A 372 -10.13 -2.28 12.95
C GLN A 372 -10.92 -3.20 12.00
N GLY A 373 -11.88 -2.62 11.28
CA GLY A 373 -12.57 -3.25 10.15
C GLY A 373 -12.06 -2.74 8.81
N GLY A 374 -12.62 -3.22 7.71
CA GLY A 374 -12.25 -2.80 6.35
C GLY A 374 -12.63 -1.36 5.99
N GLY A 375 -13.37 -0.66 6.84
CA GLY A 375 -13.73 0.75 6.65
C GLY A 375 -14.98 0.95 5.82
N PHE A 376 -15.05 2.07 5.10
CA PHE A 376 -16.18 2.36 4.22
C PHE A 376 -15.75 3.05 2.94
N SER A 377 -16.56 2.89 1.90
CA SER A 377 -16.52 3.68 0.67
C SER A 377 -17.94 4.09 0.33
N ALA A 378 -18.10 5.34 -0.08
CA ALA A 378 -19.38 5.90 -0.46
C ALA A 378 -19.22 6.83 -1.68
N ILE A 379 -20.27 6.87 -2.48
CA ILE A 379 -20.38 7.75 -3.64
C ILE A 379 -21.36 8.87 -3.29
N ILE A 380 -20.93 10.11 -3.56
CA ILE A 380 -21.73 11.31 -3.39
C ILE A 380 -22.18 11.79 -4.77
N THR A 381 -23.47 12.07 -4.90
CA THR A 381 -24.06 12.64 -6.12
C THR A 381 -25.01 13.78 -5.78
N LEU A 382 -25.21 14.67 -6.75
CA LEU A 382 -26.18 15.76 -6.67
C LEU A 382 -27.52 15.33 -7.24
N ARG A 383 -28.58 15.84 -6.65
CA ARG A 383 -29.94 15.77 -7.19
C ARG A 383 -30.50 17.14 -7.48
#